data_AF-A0A9E1WL35-F1
#
_entry.id   AF-A0A9E1WL35-F1
#
_cell.length_a   1.000
_cell.length_b   1.000
_cell.length_c   1.000
_cell.angle_alpha   90.00
_cell.angle_beta   90.00
_cell.angle_gamma   90.00
#
_symmetry.space_group_name_H-M   'P 1'
#
loop_
_entity.id
_entity.type
_entity.pdbx_description
1 polymer ?
#
loop_
_entity_poly.entity_id
_entity_poly.type
_entity_poly.pdbx_seq_one_letter_code
_entity_poly.pdbx_strand_id
1 'polypeptide(L)' 'MNSEAFAMISYLLAAIFFIFALRGLSSPTSARSGNIFGMVGMGVAIITTLLIGINLV' A
#
# COMPACT_ATOMS: atom_id res chain seq x y z
N MET A 1 -15.74 -14.65 6.46
CA MET A 1 -15.29 -13.24 6.45
C MET A 1 -15.86 -12.59 5.20
N ASN A 2 -16.69 -11.57 5.37
CA ASN A 2 -17.23 -10.71 4.33
C ASN A 2 -16.07 -10.10 3.51
N SER A 3 -16.12 -10.23 2.19
CA SER A 3 -15.10 -9.75 1.23
C SER A 3 -14.70 -8.29 1.46
N GLU A 4 -15.65 -7.48 1.95
CA GLU A 4 -15.43 -6.08 2.28
C GLU A 4 -14.46 -5.86 3.46
N ALA A 5 -14.52 -6.71 4.48
CA ALA A 5 -13.60 -6.61 5.62
C ALA A 5 -12.15 -6.86 5.19
N PHE A 6 -11.95 -7.77 4.23
CA PHE A 6 -10.64 -8.04 3.66
C PHE A 6 -10.11 -6.83 2.86
N ALA A 7 -10.98 -6.17 2.09
CA ALA A 7 -10.62 -4.95 1.36
C ALA A 7 -10.20 -3.80 2.30
N MET A 8 -10.98 -3.58 3.36
CA MET A 8 -10.71 -2.52 4.34
C MET A 8 -9.37 -2.73 5.06
N ILE A 9 -9.06 -3.97 5.46
CA ILE A 9 -7.79 -4.30 6.12
C ILE A 9 -6.61 -4.11 5.16
N SER A 10 -6.73 -4.53 3.89
CA SER A 10 -5.69 -4.33 2.89
C SER A 10 -5.43 -2.85 2.59
N TYR A 11 -6.48 -2.02 2.52
CA TYR A 11 -6.32 -0.57 2.35
C TYR A 11 -5.70 0.11 3.57
N LEU A 12 -6.03 -0.34 4.78
CA LEU A 12 -5.37 0.13 6.00
C LEU A 12 -3.87 -0.19 5.98
N LEU A 13 -3.50 -1.41 5.60
CA LEU A 13 -2.11 -1.83 5.42
C LEU A 13 -1.39 -0.97 4.37
N ALA A 14 -2.00 -0.76 3.21
CA ALA A 14 -1.44 0.09 2.15
C ALA A 14 -1.19 1.52 2.64
N ALA A 15 -2.13 2.11 3.40
CA ALA A 15 -1.98 3.44 3.96
C ALA A 15 -0.78 3.55 4.92
N ILE A 16 -0.54 2.53 5.75
CA ILE A 16 0.63 2.49 6.66
C ILE A 16 1.95 2.49 5.86
N PHE A 17 2.05 1.68 4.80
CA PHE A 17 3.23 1.66 3.93
C PHE A 17 3.48 3.01 3.25
N PHE A 18 2.42 3.69 2.81
CA PHE A 18 2.55 5.03 2.23
C PHE A 18 3.02 6.08 3.24
N ILE A 19 2.58 6.02 4.50
CA ILE A 19 3.06 6.92 5.55
C ILE A 19 4.57 6.75 5.78
N PHE A 20 5.07 5.52 5.81
CA PHE A 20 6.51 5.26 5.92
C PHE A 20 7.29 5.72 4.68
N ALA A 21 6.72 5.57 3.49
CA ALA A 21 7.30 6.09 2.26
C ALA A 21 7.47 7.61 2.30
N LEU A 22 6.43 8.35 2.68
CA LEU A 22 6.46 9.81 2.81
C LEU A 22 7.47 10.29 3.86
N ARG A 23 7.55 9.61 5.01
CA ARG A 23 8.59 9.88 6.02
C ARG A 23 10.00 9.68 5.47
N GLY A 24 10.22 8.60 4.70
CA GLY A 24 11.52 8.31 4.10
C GLY A 24 11.90 9.30 3.00
N LEU A 25 10.93 9.82 2.23
CA LEU A 25 11.17 10.81 1.18
C LEU A 25 11.44 12.23 1.71
N SER A 26 11.16 12.49 2.99
CA SER A 26 11.31 13.82 3.60
C SER A 26 12.77 14.27 3.78
N SER A 27 13.74 13.38 3.57
CA SER A 27 15.16 13.74 3.55
C SER A 27 15.91 13.02 2.42
N PRO A 28 16.88 13.68 1.75
CA PRO A 28 17.60 13.09 0.61
C PRO A 28 18.45 11.87 0.98
N THR A 29 18.90 11.76 2.23
CA THR A 29 19.66 10.60 2.73
C THR A 29 18.79 9.37 2.95
N SER A 30 17.53 9.54 3.35
CA SER A 30 16.55 8.44 3.53
C SER A 30 15.66 8.19 2.30
N ALA A 31 15.70 9.06 1.28
CA ALA A 31 14.79 9.04 0.14
C ALA A 31 14.81 7.71 -0.63
N ARG A 32 15.98 7.08 -0.79
CA ARG A 32 16.11 5.79 -1.46
C ARG A 32 15.34 4.69 -0.72
N SER A 33 15.48 4.63 0.60
CA SER A 33 14.76 3.67 1.43
C SER A 33 13.25 3.97 1.45
N GLY A 34 12.87 5.25 1.54
CA GLY A 34 11.47 5.68 1.45
C GLY A 34 10.79 5.27 0.14
N ASN A 35 11.51 5.38 -0.99
CA ASN A 35 11.00 4.97 -2.29
C ASN A 35 10.77 3.45 -2.37
N ILE A 36 11.64 2.64 -1.75
CA ILE A 36 11.45 1.18 -1.68
C ILE A 36 10.18 0.84 -0.88
N PHE A 37 9.95 1.48 0.26
CA PHE A 37 8.71 1.30 1.02
C PHE A 37 7.47 1.70 0.21
N GLY A 38 7.57 2.77 -0.59
CA GLY A 38 6.51 3.20 -1.51
C GLY A 38 6.22 2.20 -2.62
N MET A 39 7.26 1.64 -3.26
CA MET A 39 7.11 0.61 -4.30
C MET A 39 6.46 -0.66 -3.76
N VAL A 40 6.86 -1.09 -2.55
CA VAL A 40 6.24 -2.25 -1.87
C VAL A 40 4.77 -1.96 -1.55
N GLY A 41 4.46 -0.78 -0.98
CA GLY A 41 3.08 -0.36 -0.70
C GLY A 41 2.19 -0.30 -1.94
N MET A 42 2.72 0.24 -3.04
CA MET A 42 2.03 0.28 -4.33
C MET A 42 1.79 -1.13 -4.90
N GLY A 43 2.75 -2.05 -4.77
CA GLY A 43 2.59 -3.44 -5.19
C GLY A 43 1.45 -4.15 -4.44
N VAL A 44 1.38 -3.98 -3.12
CA VAL A 44 0.29 -4.52 -2.28
C VAL A 44 -1.06 -3.93 -2.66
N ALA A 45 -1.12 -2.62 -2.93
CA ALA A 45 -2.35 -1.95 -3.34
C ALA A 45 -2.87 -2.50 -4.67
N ILE A 46 -2.01 -2.63 -5.69
CA ILE A 46 -2.37 -3.19 -7.00
C ILE A 46 -2.87 -4.63 -6.86
N ILE A 47 -2.16 -5.49 -6.14
CA ILE A 47 -2.56 -6.90 -5.95
C ILE A 47 -3.92 -6.99 -5.26
N THR A 48 -4.15 -6.16 -4.25
CA THR A 48 -5.44 -6.08 -3.55
C THR A 48 -6.55 -5.68 -4.50
N THR A 49 -6.34 -4.63 -5.31
CA THR A 49 -7.31 -4.17 -6.30
C THR A 49 -7.57 -5.22 -7.38
N LEU A 50 -6.57 -5.97 -7.82
CA LEU A 50 -6.76 -7.05 -8.80
C LEU A 50 -7.54 -8.23 -8.21
N LEU A 51 -7.26 -8.65 -6.98
CA LEU A 51 -7.93 -9.81 -6.37
C LEU A 51 -9.36 -9.49 -5.93
N ILE A 52 -9.58 -8.31 -5.36
CA ILE A 52 -10.86 -7.89 -4.78
C ILE A 52 -11.67 -7.06 -5.79
N GLY A 53 -11.03 -6.10 -6.44
CA GLY A 53 -11.71 -5.18 -7.38
C GLY A 53 -12.21 -5.85 -8.66
N ILE A 54 -11.56 -6.92 -9.13
CA ILE A 54 -12.10 -7.74 -10.23
C ILE A 54 -13.37 -8.49 -9.80
N ASN A 55 -13.48 -8.89 -8.53
CA ASN A 55 -14.68 -9.53 -7.98
C ASN A 55 -15.84 -8.54 -7.74
N LEU A 56 -15.64 -7.24 -7.99
CA LEU A 56 -16.65 -6.18 -7.87
C LEU A 56 -17.25 -5.76 -9.23
N VAL A 57 -16.82 -6.37 -10.34
CA VAL A 57 -17.39 -6.20 -11.70
C VAL A 57 -18.20 -7.44 -12.07
#